data_AF-A0A5N7DAN2-F1
#
_entry.id   AF-A0A5N7DAN2-F1
#
_cell.length_a   1.000
_cell.length_b   1.000
_cell.length_c   1.000
_cell.angle_alpha   90.00
_cell.angle_beta   90.00
_cell.angle_gamma   90.00
#
_symmetry.space_group_name_H-M   'P 1'
#
loop_
_entity.id
_entity.type
_entity.pdbx_description
1 polymer ?
#
loop_
_entity_poly.entity_id
_entity_poly.type
_entity_poly.pdbx_seq_one_letter_code
_entity_poly.pdbx_strand_id
1 'polypeptide(L)'
;MEAPTPILQLSNHLIRPYYAGDVEALAKEGNNPEIARWLRSRFPEPYTIEDAKDWISIANSASPVLNFAISRREDNIAIGSIGLKARDDVYYRTMEIGYWVGQDHWGKGIATEALSAMTAWAFKSFPHVLRLEAEVYDGNEASQKVLAKAGYQLEGRRRKVVEKKGIVMDTLNFCTFRAEEYHSDSVDVTPLGEPLHFAFSQRTAPNRFYKGAMTERLSSWSPTDLKARGIPSNELINLYKRWGESGYGMLSTGNIMIAYDHLEAPGNPIIDLENPFHGERFEAFSRMASESKKHGSLIVAQVSHPGRQVEERVQADPVSASDVQLQTEALKMKFAKPHAASQDEIQDIIKRWTHAAVYLHKAGFDGIQLHGAHGYLLAQFLSQTTNKRTDEYGGSLENRARLIVEVARSIRQELPSSSGFILGIKINSVEFQADGFTPAEAQQLCQILEQNEFDFVELSGGTYEAPAFSRSRDSTKNREAFFLEFASMITPVLSKTKSYVTGGLRTASGMVTALETVDGVGLARPACQEFSLPRDILEGRVAGVIEQKVDQQNFGLTSAAAGTQMKQVGKDEQPIDLSDESNLALFMKHLGEWAQQVQEDAPKMNMYGFMDLPTGEAFRG
;
A
#
# COMPACT_ATOMS: atom_id res chain seq x y z
N MET A 1 -31.16 24.61 22.29
CA MET A 1 -30.21 23.55 22.69
C MET A 1 -29.18 23.42 21.60
N GLU A 2 -27.91 23.24 21.96
CA GLU A 2 -26.82 23.04 20.99
C GLU A 2 -26.93 21.66 20.36
N ALA A 3 -26.55 21.54 19.08
CA ALA A 3 -26.59 20.27 18.36
C ALA A 3 -25.58 19.28 18.98
N PRO A 4 -25.93 17.99 19.13
CA PRO A 4 -25.00 16.98 19.64
C PRO A 4 -23.79 16.79 18.72
N THR A 5 -22.66 16.36 19.29
CA THR A 5 -21.47 16.01 18.52
C THR A 5 -21.80 14.94 17.47
N PRO A 6 -21.43 15.16 16.20
CA PRO A 6 -21.68 14.18 15.14
C PRO A 6 -20.83 12.93 15.33
N ILE A 7 -21.41 11.77 15.01
CA ILE A 7 -20.67 10.51 14.96
C ILE A 7 -19.87 10.38 13.66
N LEU A 8 -20.32 11.04 12.59
CA LEU A 8 -19.65 11.09 11.30
C LEU A 8 -19.76 12.48 10.68
N GLN A 9 -18.66 12.95 10.10
CA GLN A 9 -18.61 14.16 9.28
C GLN A 9 -18.49 13.76 7.81
N LEU A 10 -19.45 14.18 7.01
CA LEU A 10 -19.47 14.01 5.56
C LEU A 10 -19.00 15.31 4.89
N SER A 11 -18.97 15.35 3.55
CA SER A 11 -18.48 16.51 2.79
C SER A 11 -19.19 17.81 3.19
N ASN A 12 -20.53 17.79 3.12
CA ASN A 12 -21.40 18.93 3.43
C ASN A 12 -22.48 18.60 4.49
N HIS A 13 -22.44 17.39 5.05
CA HIS A 13 -23.47 16.87 5.94
C HIS A 13 -22.86 16.22 7.18
N LEU A 14 -23.69 15.98 8.18
CA LEU A 14 -23.33 15.36 9.45
C LEU A 14 -24.31 14.23 9.74
N ILE A 15 -23.80 13.11 10.25
CA ILE A 15 -24.62 12.07 10.89
C ILE A 15 -24.43 12.23 12.40
N ARG A 16 -25.52 12.54 13.10
CA ARG A 16 -25.47 12.87 14.53
C ARG A 16 -26.70 12.37 15.30
N PRO A 17 -26.60 12.23 16.63
CA PRO A 17 -27.77 11.98 17.46
C PRO A 17 -28.87 13.03 17.27
N TYR A 18 -30.10 12.61 17.49
CA TYR A 18 -31.26 13.49 17.46
C TYR A 18 -31.29 14.40 18.69
N TYR A 19 -31.80 15.62 18.53
CA TYR A 19 -32.07 16.54 19.64
C TYR A 19 -33.37 17.30 19.41
N ALA A 20 -33.87 17.99 20.44
CA ALA A 20 -35.17 18.65 20.37
C ALA A 20 -35.28 19.73 19.28
N GLY A 21 -34.17 20.30 18.79
CA GLY A 21 -34.19 21.25 17.67
C GLY A 21 -34.45 20.62 16.31
N ASP A 22 -34.53 19.29 16.22
CA ASP A 22 -34.85 18.58 14.98
C ASP A 22 -36.36 18.48 14.73
N VAL A 23 -37.21 18.77 15.72
CA VAL A 23 -38.65 18.49 15.69
C VAL A 23 -39.33 19.16 14.49
N GLU A 24 -39.13 20.46 14.30
CA GLU A 24 -39.75 21.23 13.22
C GLU A 24 -39.22 20.81 11.86
N ALA A 25 -37.90 20.56 11.76
CA ALA A 25 -37.26 20.17 10.51
C ALA A 25 -37.70 18.75 10.08
N LEU A 26 -37.75 17.79 11.00
CA LEU A 26 -38.22 16.44 10.73
C LEU A 26 -39.70 16.40 10.38
N ALA A 27 -40.54 17.16 11.08
CA ALA A 27 -41.96 17.25 10.73
C ALA A 27 -42.17 17.86 9.34
N LYS A 28 -41.38 18.89 8.99
CA LYS A 28 -41.42 19.49 7.65
C LYS A 28 -40.98 18.52 6.57
N GLU A 29 -39.80 17.92 6.72
CA GLU A 29 -39.19 17.06 5.69
C GLU A 29 -39.92 15.71 5.58
N GLY A 30 -40.36 15.15 6.72
CA GLY A 30 -41.01 13.84 6.80
C GLY A 30 -42.48 13.83 6.42
N ASN A 31 -43.18 14.98 6.47
CA ASN A 31 -44.59 15.09 6.06
C ASN A 31 -44.75 15.15 4.53
N ASN A 32 -44.25 14.10 3.86
CA ASN A 32 -44.19 14.01 2.42
C ASN A 32 -44.69 12.63 1.96
N PRO A 33 -45.82 12.56 1.19
CA PRO A 33 -46.35 11.30 0.68
C PRO A 33 -45.37 10.51 -0.19
N GLU A 34 -44.46 11.19 -0.92
CA GLU A 34 -43.46 10.52 -1.76
C GLU A 34 -42.36 9.84 -0.93
N ILE A 35 -42.10 10.31 0.29
CA ILE A 35 -41.23 9.62 1.26
C ILE A 35 -42.02 8.49 1.91
N ALA A 36 -43.18 8.82 2.47
CA ALA A 36 -44.01 7.87 3.21
C ALA A 36 -44.32 6.64 2.37
N ARG A 37 -44.63 6.79 1.07
CA ARG A 37 -44.88 5.68 0.12
C ARG A 37 -43.86 4.54 0.20
N TRP A 38 -42.59 4.85 0.42
CA TRP A 38 -41.50 3.87 0.38
C TRP A 38 -41.03 3.37 1.76
N LEU A 39 -41.61 3.91 2.84
CA LEU A 39 -41.31 3.50 4.21
C LEU A 39 -42.34 2.49 4.74
N ARG A 40 -42.03 1.80 5.84
CA ARG A 40 -42.99 0.92 6.52
C ARG A 40 -44.15 1.72 7.12
N SER A 41 -45.31 1.09 7.33
CA SER A 41 -46.51 1.76 7.91
C SER A 41 -46.32 2.27 9.34
N ARG A 42 -45.22 1.93 10.01
CA ARG A 42 -44.83 2.57 11.28
C ARG A 42 -44.46 4.05 11.09
N PHE A 43 -44.07 4.46 9.89
CA PHE A 43 -43.85 5.87 9.55
C PHE A 43 -45.21 6.55 9.31
N PRO A 44 -45.61 7.54 10.13
CA PRO A 44 -46.91 8.21 10.03
C PRO A 44 -47.09 9.00 8.72
N GLU A 45 -48.34 9.08 8.25
CA GLU A 45 -48.74 9.90 7.11
C GLU A 45 -50.18 10.42 7.36
N PRO A 46 -50.37 11.75 7.59
CA PRO A 46 -49.36 12.81 7.63
C PRO A 46 -48.38 12.63 8.79
N TYR A 47 -47.17 13.14 8.63
CA TYR A 47 -46.13 13.13 9.67
C TYR A 47 -46.20 14.44 10.45
N THR A 48 -46.49 14.38 11.74
CA THR A 48 -46.76 15.57 12.57
C THR A 48 -45.57 15.96 13.44
N ILE A 49 -45.67 17.13 14.07
CA ILE A 49 -44.72 17.58 15.10
C ILE A 49 -44.67 16.60 16.28
N GLU A 50 -45.80 15.98 16.63
CA GLU A 50 -45.83 15.01 17.74
C GLU A 50 -45.13 13.71 17.34
N ASP A 51 -45.33 13.24 16.11
CA ASP A 51 -44.61 12.08 15.57
C ASP A 51 -43.08 12.30 15.57
N ALA A 52 -42.64 13.53 15.26
CA ALA A 52 -41.22 13.89 15.31
C ALA A 52 -40.67 13.82 16.74
N LYS A 53 -41.40 14.35 17.73
CA LYS A 53 -41.00 14.27 19.15
C LYS A 53 -40.93 12.83 19.63
N ASP A 54 -41.95 12.03 19.31
CA ASP A 54 -42.02 10.63 19.68
C ASP A 54 -40.85 9.84 19.08
N TRP A 55 -40.53 10.08 17.80
CA TRP A 55 -39.40 9.46 17.14
C TRP A 55 -38.06 9.83 17.78
N ILE A 56 -37.83 11.12 18.06
CA ILE A 56 -36.61 11.59 18.73
C ILE A 56 -36.45 10.91 20.10
N SER A 57 -37.55 10.82 20.88
CA SER A 57 -37.55 10.13 22.17
C SER A 57 -37.20 8.65 22.02
N ILE A 58 -37.83 7.95 21.07
CA ILE A 58 -37.56 6.53 20.80
C ILE A 58 -36.11 6.32 20.38
N ALA A 59 -35.62 7.11 19.41
CA ALA A 59 -34.27 7.00 18.87
C ALA A 59 -33.19 7.20 19.94
N ASN A 60 -33.37 8.17 20.83
CA ASN A 60 -32.43 8.47 21.91
C ASN A 60 -32.54 7.52 23.11
N SER A 61 -33.67 6.81 23.26
CA SER A 61 -33.86 5.82 24.34
C SER A 61 -33.17 4.48 24.07
N ALA A 62 -32.77 4.20 22.82
CA ALA A 62 -32.09 2.97 22.45
C ALA A 62 -30.66 2.93 23.04
N SER A 63 -30.26 1.76 23.54
CA SER A 63 -28.90 1.51 24.00
C SER A 63 -28.34 0.26 23.30
N PRO A 64 -27.32 0.39 22.44
CA PRO A 64 -26.72 1.65 21.98
C PRO A 64 -27.68 2.48 21.11
N VAL A 65 -27.38 3.77 20.94
CA VAL A 65 -28.09 4.62 19.98
C VAL A 65 -27.74 4.14 18.56
N LEU A 66 -28.76 3.80 17.78
CA LEU A 66 -28.60 3.23 16.44
C LEU A 66 -29.32 4.03 15.35
N ASN A 67 -30.05 5.08 15.70
CA ASN A 67 -30.78 5.92 14.76
C ASN A 67 -30.30 7.36 14.89
N PHE A 68 -29.99 7.98 13.75
CA PHE A 68 -29.31 9.26 13.67
C PHE A 68 -30.00 10.19 12.66
N ALA A 69 -29.87 11.49 12.90
CA ALA A 69 -30.26 12.51 11.95
C ALA A 69 -29.16 12.68 10.89
N ILE A 70 -29.56 12.79 9.63
CA ILE A 70 -28.72 13.38 8.58
C ILE A 70 -29.00 14.88 8.60
N SER A 71 -27.97 15.70 8.82
CA SER A 71 -28.12 17.16 8.91
C SER A 71 -27.11 17.91 8.05
N ARG A 72 -27.44 19.13 7.67
CA ARG A 72 -26.49 20.01 6.95
C ARG A 72 -25.40 20.50 7.89
N ARG A 73 -24.18 20.59 7.39
CA ARG A 73 -23.02 21.04 8.18
C ARG A 73 -23.07 22.53 8.52
N GLU A 74 -23.62 23.34 7.63
CA GLU A 74 -23.61 24.81 7.75
C GLU A 74 -24.51 25.34 8.88
N ASP A 75 -25.64 24.68 9.13
CA ASP A 75 -26.68 25.16 10.04
C ASP A 75 -27.27 24.07 10.96
N ASN A 76 -26.75 22.84 10.89
CA ASN A 76 -27.21 21.69 11.67
C ASN A 76 -28.68 21.30 11.47
N ILE A 77 -29.35 21.78 10.42
CA ILE A 77 -30.76 21.43 10.16
C ILE A 77 -30.85 19.98 9.70
N ALA A 78 -31.70 19.18 10.36
CA ALA A 78 -31.98 17.81 9.98
C ALA A 78 -32.77 17.76 8.66
N ILE A 79 -32.30 16.95 7.72
CA ILE A 79 -32.87 16.78 6.38
C ILE A 79 -33.26 15.32 6.08
N GLY A 80 -33.08 14.43 7.04
CA GLY A 80 -33.35 13.00 6.88
C GLY A 80 -32.93 12.17 8.09
N SER A 81 -33.08 10.87 7.95
CA SER A 81 -32.74 9.87 8.96
C SER A 81 -31.89 8.77 8.35
N ILE A 82 -30.98 8.22 9.15
CA ILE A 82 -30.30 6.96 8.87
C ILE A 82 -30.17 6.15 10.15
N GLY A 83 -30.34 4.84 10.09
CA GLY A 83 -30.24 4.03 11.28
C GLY A 83 -30.07 2.54 11.01
N LEU A 84 -29.70 1.84 12.08
CA LEU A 84 -29.49 0.40 12.12
C LEU A 84 -30.55 -0.26 13.01
N LYS A 85 -30.88 -1.49 12.68
CA LYS A 85 -31.69 -2.38 13.52
C LYS A 85 -31.00 -3.74 13.57
N ALA A 86 -30.49 -4.10 14.75
CA ALA A 86 -29.95 -5.43 14.98
C ALA A 86 -31.02 -6.50 14.77
N ARG A 87 -30.64 -7.61 14.12
CA ARG A 87 -31.42 -8.84 14.15
C ARG A 87 -31.12 -9.60 15.44
N ASP A 88 -32.03 -10.46 15.85
CA ASP A 88 -31.98 -11.21 17.10
C ASP A 88 -31.63 -12.69 16.89
N ASP A 89 -31.43 -13.40 18.02
CA ASP A 89 -31.20 -14.84 18.08
C ASP A 89 -30.09 -15.31 17.12
N VAL A 90 -30.34 -16.31 16.28
CA VAL A 90 -29.38 -16.87 15.33
C VAL A 90 -28.93 -15.87 14.25
N TYR A 91 -29.60 -14.73 14.12
CA TYR A 91 -29.28 -13.67 13.16
C TYR A 91 -28.47 -12.51 13.76
N TYR A 92 -27.99 -12.61 15.02
CA TYR A 92 -27.29 -11.54 15.75
C TYR A 92 -26.10 -10.90 15.03
N ARG A 93 -25.51 -11.57 14.03
CA ARG A 93 -24.41 -11.04 13.20
C ARG A 93 -24.88 -10.15 12.03
N THR A 94 -26.17 -9.93 11.91
CA THR A 94 -26.81 -9.14 10.85
C THR A 94 -27.49 -7.91 11.43
N MET A 95 -27.29 -6.75 10.79
CA MET A 95 -28.10 -5.56 11.06
C MET A 95 -28.81 -5.08 9.79
N GLU A 96 -30.06 -4.67 9.92
CA GLU A 96 -30.81 -3.98 8.87
C GLU A 96 -30.45 -2.48 8.91
N ILE A 97 -30.13 -1.89 7.77
CA ILE A 97 -29.92 -0.45 7.62
C ILE A 97 -31.08 0.19 6.87
N GLY A 98 -31.53 1.35 7.35
CA GLY A 98 -32.62 2.10 6.75
C GLY A 98 -32.33 3.60 6.73
N TYR A 99 -32.81 4.30 5.72
CA TYR A 99 -32.62 5.73 5.57
C TYR A 99 -33.75 6.39 4.77
N TRP A 100 -33.93 7.68 4.99
CA TRP A 100 -34.73 8.55 4.13
C TRP A 100 -34.16 9.97 4.17
N VAL A 101 -34.37 10.71 3.09
CA VAL A 101 -33.94 12.10 2.93
C VAL A 101 -35.12 12.91 2.40
N GLY A 102 -35.26 14.16 2.82
CA GLY A 102 -36.27 15.08 2.33
C GLY A 102 -36.23 15.27 0.81
N GLN A 103 -37.38 15.43 0.18
CA GLN A 103 -37.51 15.45 -1.28
C GLN A 103 -36.68 16.57 -1.94
N ASP A 104 -36.56 17.74 -1.30
CA ASP A 104 -35.77 18.88 -1.79
C ASP A 104 -34.26 18.59 -1.86
N HIS A 105 -33.83 17.47 -1.27
CA HIS A 105 -32.43 17.05 -1.17
C HIS A 105 -32.12 15.81 -2.02
N TRP A 106 -33.11 15.28 -2.77
CA TRP A 106 -32.91 14.15 -3.67
C TRP A 106 -32.02 14.51 -4.87
N GLY A 107 -31.38 13.49 -5.45
CA GLY A 107 -30.50 13.67 -6.62
C GLY A 107 -29.13 14.30 -6.34
N LYS A 108 -28.84 14.68 -5.08
CA LYS A 108 -27.60 15.37 -4.67
C LYS A 108 -26.52 14.44 -4.11
N GLY A 109 -26.69 13.12 -4.20
CA GLY A 109 -25.72 12.12 -3.69
C GLY A 109 -25.70 11.91 -2.17
N ILE A 110 -26.48 12.69 -1.41
CA ILE A 110 -26.48 12.71 0.07
C ILE A 110 -26.74 11.33 0.67
N ALA A 111 -27.76 10.61 0.19
CA ALA A 111 -28.11 9.30 0.70
C ALA A 111 -27.02 8.25 0.44
N THR A 112 -26.32 8.34 -0.71
CA THR A 112 -25.21 7.44 -1.03
C THR A 112 -24.02 7.69 -0.12
N GLU A 113 -23.62 8.96 0.04
CA GLU A 113 -22.52 9.34 0.94
C GLU A 113 -22.81 8.94 2.39
N ALA A 114 -24.02 9.25 2.88
CA ALA A 114 -24.44 8.90 4.24
C ALA A 114 -24.49 7.39 4.46
N LEU A 115 -25.00 6.63 3.48
CA LEU A 115 -25.07 5.18 3.56
C LEU A 115 -23.68 4.55 3.60
N SER A 116 -22.77 4.93 2.70
CA SER A 116 -21.39 4.43 2.69
C SER A 116 -20.66 4.71 4.00
N ALA A 117 -20.75 5.94 4.51
CA ALA A 117 -20.12 6.30 5.79
C ALA A 117 -20.71 5.53 6.98
N MET A 118 -22.04 5.36 7.00
CA MET A 118 -22.73 4.61 8.04
C MET A 118 -22.39 3.11 7.99
N THR A 119 -22.24 2.54 6.80
CA THR A 119 -21.80 1.14 6.60
C THR A 119 -20.43 0.91 7.21
N ALA A 120 -19.45 1.77 6.88
CA ALA A 120 -18.11 1.70 7.45
C ALA A 120 -18.13 1.86 8.98
N TRP A 121 -18.90 2.82 9.49
CA TRP A 121 -19.07 3.03 10.92
C TRP A 121 -19.70 1.83 11.63
N ALA A 122 -20.70 1.19 11.02
CA ALA A 122 -21.38 0.03 11.60
C ALA A 122 -20.43 -1.16 11.75
N PHE A 123 -19.67 -1.50 10.71
CA PHE A 123 -18.70 -2.61 10.79
C PHE A 123 -17.57 -2.32 11.80
N LYS A 124 -17.11 -1.06 11.87
CA LYS A 124 -16.12 -0.60 12.85
C LYS A 124 -16.65 -0.67 14.29
N SER A 125 -17.87 -0.17 14.52
CA SER A 125 -18.42 -0.01 15.87
C SER A 125 -18.97 -1.32 16.45
N PHE A 126 -19.32 -2.28 15.58
CA PHE A 126 -19.91 -3.55 15.98
C PHE A 126 -19.10 -4.73 15.43
N PRO A 127 -17.97 -5.12 16.06
CA PRO A 127 -17.08 -6.19 15.56
C PRO A 127 -17.73 -7.56 15.32
N HIS A 128 -18.86 -7.84 15.96
CA HIS A 128 -19.61 -9.09 15.76
C HIS A 128 -20.46 -9.10 14.48
N VAL A 129 -20.75 -7.94 13.90
CA VAL A 129 -21.60 -7.79 12.70
C VAL A 129 -20.80 -8.15 11.46
N LEU A 130 -21.25 -9.18 10.75
CA LEU A 130 -20.64 -9.65 9.50
C LEU A 130 -21.44 -9.20 8.27
N ARG A 131 -22.69 -8.79 8.45
CA ARG A 131 -23.63 -8.49 7.37
C ARG A 131 -24.46 -7.25 7.69
N LEU A 132 -24.56 -6.35 6.72
CA LEU A 132 -25.60 -5.33 6.69
C LEU A 132 -26.58 -5.62 5.55
N GLU A 133 -27.87 -5.43 5.81
CA GLU A 133 -28.91 -5.62 4.79
C GLU A 133 -29.89 -4.46 4.73
N ALA A 134 -30.51 -4.26 3.58
CA ALA A 134 -31.57 -3.28 3.37
C ALA A 134 -32.70 -3.92 2.57
N GLU A 135 -33.94 -3.66 2.97
CA GLU A 135 -35.14 -4.11 2.29
C GLU A 135 -35.76 -2.94 1.53
N VAL A 136 -35.97 -3.10 0.22
CA VAL A 136 -36.50 -2.05 -0.65
C VAL A 136 -37.74 -2.53 -1.38
N TYR A 137 -38.80 -1.72 -1.43
CA TYR A 137 -39.96 -2.04 -2.27
C TYR A 137 -39.55 -1.97 -3.74
N ASP A 138 -39.95 -2.97 -4.52
CA ASP A 138 -39.49 -3.17 -5.91
C ASP A 138 -39.70 -1.95 -6.84
N GLY A 139 -40.69 -1.10 -6.58
CA GLY A 139 -40.90 0.16 -7.30
C GLY A 139 -39.96 1.32 -6.93
N ASN A 140 -39.14 1.21 -5.88
CA ASN A 140 -38.24 2.28 -5.45
C ASN A 140 -36.87 2.18 -6.12
N GLU A 141 -36.81 2.50 -7.42
CA GLU A 141 -35.55 2.45 -8.18
C GLU A 141 -34.48 3.41 -7.65
N ALA A 142 -34.88 4.53 -7.03
CA ALA A 142 -33.95 5.50 -6.47
C ALA A 142 -33.15 4.90 -5.31
N SER A 143 -33.82 4.22 -4.37
CA SER A 143 -33.14 3.55 -3.26
C SER A 143 -32.31 2.35 -3.72
N GLN A 144 -32.77 1.59 -4.72
CA GLN A 144 -31.97 0.53 -5.34
C GLN A 144 -30.64 1.08 -5.91
N LYS A 145 -30.69 2.22 -6.62
CA LYS A 145 -29.49 2.89 -7.13
C LYS A 145 -28.58 3.40 -6.01
N VAL A 146 -29.14 3.93 -4.91
CA VAL A 146 -28.37 4.37 -3.75
C VAL A 146 -27.63 3.20 -3.11
N LEU A 147 -28.31 2.08 -2.86
CA LEU A 147 -27.72 0.86 -2.29
C LEU A 147 -26.62 0.29 -3.17
N ALA A 148 -26.87 0.15 -4.48
CA ALA A 148 -25.89 -0.34 -5.44
C ALA A 148 -24.63 0.54 -5.48
N LYS A 149 -24.79 1.87 -5.42
CA LYS A 149 -23.68 2.84 -5.36
C LYS A 149 -22.94 2.81 -4.02
N ALA A 150 -23.62 2.48 -2.93
CA ALA A 150 -23.03 2.36 -1.60
C ALA A 150 -22.43 0.97 -1.30
N GLY A 151 -22.28 0.11 -2.32
CA GLY A 151 -21.61 -1.19 -2.18
C GLY A 151 -22.52 -2.37 -1.85
N TYR A 152 -23.85 -2.18 -1.77
CA TYR A 152 -24.77 -3.28 -1.52
C TYR A 152 -25.11 -4.03 -2.81
N GLN A 153 -25.28 -5.34 -2.71
CA GLN A 153 -25.63 -6.23 -3.81
C GLN A 153 -27.05 -6.77 -3.63
N LEU A 154 -27.80 -6.90 -4.72
CA LEU A 154 -29.12 -7.53 -4.70
C LEU A 154 -28.96 -9.04 -4.47
N GLU A 155 -29.38 -9.52 -3.32
CA GLU A 155 -29.31 -10.94 -2.95
C GLU A 155 -30.57 -11.70 -3.35
N GLY A 156 -31.74 -11.05 -3.27
CA GLY A 156 -32.99 -11.74 -3.54
C GLY A 156 -34.22 -10.86 -3.64
N ARG A 157 -35.29 -11.46 -4.15
CA ARG A 157 -36.63 -10.86 -4.26
C ARG A 157 -37.65 -11.70 -3.50
N ARG A 158 -38.34 -11.09 -2.55
CA ARG A 158 -39.47 -11.70 -1.83
C ARG A 158 -40.75 -11.25 -2.50
N ARG A 159 -41.47 -12.19 -3.11
CA ARG A 159 -42.65 -11.86 -3.92
C ARG A 159 -43.88 -11.64 -3.04
N LYS A 160 -44.66 -10.58 -3.35
CA LYS A 160 -45.95 -10.26 -2.70
C LYS A 160 -45.90 -10.26 -1.17
N VAL A 161 -44.78 -9.82 -0.59
CA VAL A 161 -44.53 -9.95 0.85
C VAL A 161 -45.00 -8.75 1.66
N VAL A 162 -45.25 -7.62 1.00
CA VAL A 162 -45.68 -6.38 1.63
C VAL A 162 -46.94 -5.87 0.93
N GLU A 163 -47.92 -5.46 1.72
CA GLU A 163 -49.05 -4.66 1.26
C GLU A 163 -48.98 -3.28 1.90
N LYS A 164 -49.12 -2.23 1.08
CA LYS A 164 -49.26 -0.86 1.56
C LYS A 164 -50.40 -0.16 0.83
N LYS A 165 -51.36 0.35 1.59
CA LYS A 165 -52.55 1.06 1.07
C LYS A 165 -53.27 0.26 -0.03
N GLY A 166 -53.44 -1.06 0.16
CA GLY A 166 -54.09 -1.94 -0.81
C GLY A 166 -53.22 -2.37 -2.00
N ILE A 167 -51.95 -1.93 -2.06
CA ILE A 167 -51.01 -2.31 -3.12
C ILE A 167 -50.06 -3.38 -2.58
N VAL A 168 -50.17 -4.58 -3.13
CA VAL A 168 -49.25 -5.69 -2.86
C VAL A 168 -48.00 -5.54 -3.73
N MET A 169 -46.82 -5.55 -3.10
CA MET A 169 -45.52 -5.32 -3.73
C MET A 169 -44.53 -6.43 -3.37
N ASP A 170 -43.48 -6.56 -4.18
CA ASP A 170 -42.31 -7.36 -3.83
C ASP A 170 -41.34 -6.54 -2.97
N THR A 171 -40.50 -7.21 -2.18
CA THR A 171 -39.31 -6.59 -1.61
C THR A 171 -38.05 -7.13 -2.27
N LEU A 172 -37.07 -6.27 -2.43
CA LEU A 172 -35.72 -6.55 -2.90
C LEU A 172 -34.78 -6.44 -1.69
N ASN A 173 -34.05 -7.52 -1.42
CA ASN A 173 -33.09 -7.61 -0.33
C ASN A 173 -31.70 -7.30 -0.87
N PHE A 174 -31.13 -6.20 -0.40
CA PHE A 174 -29.76 -5.81 -0.69
C PHE A 174 -28.88 -6.11 0.52
N CYS A 175 -27.65 -6.59 0.31
CA CYS A 175 -26.71 -6.85 1.40
C CYS A 175 -25.28 -6.42 1.06
N THR A 176 -24.49 -6.18 2.10
CA THR A 176 -23.03 -6.07 2.04
C THR A 176 -22.43 -6.79 3.24
N PHE A 177 -21.16 -7.18 3.12
CA PHE A 177 -20.46 -8.00 4.10
C PHE A 177 -19.23 -7.27 4.63
N ARG A 178 -18.82 -7.65 5.84
CA ARG A 178 -17.51 -7.27 6.36
C ARG A 178 -16.43 -7.90 5.47
N ALA A 179 -15.39 -7.14 5.12
CA ALA A 179 -14.22 -7.68 4.43
C ALA A 179 -13.56 -8.80 5.24
N GLU A 180 -13.07 -9.84 4.58
CA GLU A 180 -12.28 -10.89 5.21
C GLU A 180 -10.86 -10.35 5.47
N GLU A 181 -10.49 -10.24 6.74
CA GLU A 181 -9.13 -9.91 7.18
C GLU A 181 -8.38 -11.21 7.51
N TYR A 182 -7.06 -11.21 7.38
CA TYR A 182 -6.26 -12.30 7.95
C TYR A 182 -6.49 -12.36 9.47
N HIS A 183 -7.19 -13.40 9.93
CA HIS A 183 -7.45 -13.61 11.34
C HIS A 183 -6.16 -13.82 12.12
N SER A 184 -5.97 -13.01 13.16
CA SER A 184 -4.90 -13.10 14.14
C SER A 184 -5.50 -13.27 15.53
N ASP A 185 -4.84 -14.04 16.39
CA ASP A 185 -5.08 -13.94 17.82
C ASP A 185 -4.74 -12.52 18.30
N SER A 186 -5.44 -12.05 19.33
CA SER A 186 -5.13 -10.76 19.97
C SER A 186 -3.68 -10.79 20.49
N VAL A 187 -2.85 -9.86 20.01
CA VAL A 187 -1.44 -9.75 20.40
C VAL A 187 -1.17 -8.35 20.96
N ASP A 188 -0.25 -8.25 21.91
CA ASP A 188 0.28 -6.95 22.32
C ASP A 188 1.19 -6.39 21.21
N VAL A 189 0.74 -5.30 20.58
CA VAL A 189 1.45 -4.64 19.48
C VAL A 189 2.47 -3.61 19.96
N THR A 190 2.61 -3.38 21.27
CA THR A 190 3.58 -2.43 21.84
C THR A 190 5.01 -2.59 21.29
N PRO A 191 5.55 -3.82 21.12
CA PRO A 191 6.89 -4.00 20.53
C PRO A 191 7.05 -3.40 19.14
N LEU A 192 5.99 -3.36 18.32
CA LEU A 192 6.03 -2.75 16.99
C LEU A 192 6.14 -1.22 17.07
N GLY A 193 5.64 -0.61 18.14
CA GLY A 193 5.66 0.83 18.39
C GLY A 193 6.98 1.34 18.98
N GLU A 194 7.87 0.44 19.43
CA GLU A 194 9.13 0.83 20.05
C GLU A 194 10.12 1.44 19.05
N PRO A 195 10.81 2.54 19.37
CA PRO A 195 11.82 3.12 18.50
C PRO A 195 12.95 2.14 18.16
N LEU A 196 13.56 2.32 16.99
CA LEU A 196 14.75 1.57 16.57
C LEU A 196 15.94 2.51 16.32
N HIS A 197 16.97 2.39 17.15
CA HIS A 197 18.19 3.19 17.06
C HIS A 197 19.25 2.54 16.17
N PHE A 198 19.87 3.33 15.29
CA PHE A 198 20.96 2.93 14.41
C PHE A 198 22.31 3.39 14.95
N ALA A 199 23.20 2.45 15.22
CA ALA A 199 24.41 2.69 16.01
C ALA A 199 25.50 3.51 15.30
N PHE A 200 25.55 3.54 13.97
CA PHE A 200 26.60 4.27 13.24
C PHE A 200 26.15 5.70 12.93
N SER A 201 25.00 5.85 12.27
CA SER A 201 24.39 7.14 11.94
C SER A 201 23.78 7.89 13.13
N GLN A 202 23.59 7.23 14.28
CA GLN A 202 22.94 7.79 15.47
C GLN A 202 21.49 8.25 15.24
N ARG A 203 20.88 7.86 14.11
CA ARG A 203 19.46 8.10 13.81
C ARG A 203 18.59 7.12 14.55
N THR A 204 17.32 7.48 14.75
CA THR A 204 16.33 6.62 15.40
C THR A 204 15.05 6.66 14.58
N ALA A 205 14.60 5.50 14.09
CA ALA A 205 13.27 5.34 13.54
C ALA A 205 12.25 5.33 14.71
N PRO A 206 11.11 6.02 14.61
CA PRO A 206 10.16 6.16 15.72
C PRO A 206 9.45 4.84 16.09
N ASN A 207 9.47 3.83 15.22
CA ASN A 207 8.89 2.51 15.48
C ASN A 207 9.54 1.43 14.59
N ARG A 208 9.09 0.17 14.72
CA ARG A 208 9.67 -1.00 14.03
C ARG A 208 9.15 -1.24 12.61
N PHE A 209 8.21 -0.44 12.12
CA PHE A 209 7.68 -0.58 10.76
C PHE A 209 8.58 0.06 9.72
N TYR A 210 8.83 -0.70 8.65
CA TYR A 210 9.57 -0.26 7.49
C TYR A 210 8.74 -0.44 6.22
N LYS A 211 8.61 0.62 5.42
CA LYS A 211 8.02 0.51 4.09
C LYS A 211 9.11 0.00 3.14
N GLY A 212 8.95 -1.24 2.68
CA GLY A 212 9.88 -1.90 1.79
C GLY A 212 9.90 -1.28 0.39
N ALA A 213 11.07 -1.35 -0.25
CA ALA A 213 11.24 -0.86 -1.61
C ALA A 213 10.30 -1.58 -2.60
N MET A 214 9.65 -0.81 -3.47
CA MET A 214 8.77 -1.27 -4.54
C MET A 214 8.96 -0.35 -5.73
N THR A 215 9.16 -0.89 -6.94
CA THR A 215 9.28 -0.08 -8.15
C THR A 215 7.96 0.64 -8.42
N GLU A 216 7.96 1.97 -8.34
CA GLU A 216 6.77 2.81 -8.48
C GLU A 216 6.51 3.18 -9.94
N ARG A 217 7.59 3.34 -10.71
CA ARG A 217 7.55 3.72 -12.13
C ARG A 217 6.76 5.02 -12.40
N LEU A 218 6.83 5.96 -11.46
CA LEU A 218 6.12 7.25 -11.49
C LEU A 218 7.02 8.45 -11.80
N SER A 219 8.28 8.26 -12.22
CA SER A 219 9.13 9.37 -12.68
C SER A 219 8.97 9.64 -14.16
N SER A 220 9.45 10.78 -14.65
CA SER A 220 9.43 11.12 -16.07
C SER A 220 10.12 10.06 -16.93
N TRP A 221 9.66 9.90 -18.17
CA TRP A 221 10.26 8.98 -19.12
C TRP A 221 10.29 9.61 -20.50
N SER A 222 11.38 9.35 -21.23
CA SER A 222 11.50 9.68 -22.64
C SER A 222 12.26 8.57 -23.36
N PRO A 223 11.73 8.02 -24.47
CA PRO A 223 12.43 7.01 -25.23
C PRO A 223 13.72 7.56 -25.88
N THR A 224 13.76 8.86 -26.19
CA THR A 224 14.83 9.48 -26.99
C THR A 224 15.71 10.47 -26.23
N ASP A 225 15.19 11.14 -25.20
CA ASP A 225 15.94 12.10 -24.38
C ASP A 225 16.33 11.47 -23.04
N LEU A 226 17.59 11.05 -22.94
CA LEU A 226 18.14 10.43 -21.73
C LEU A 226 18.03 11.35 -20.50
N LYS A 227 18.33 12.64 -20.66
CA LYS A 227 18.39 13.60 -19.53
C LYS A 227 17.00 13.95 -18.99
N ALA A 228 15.97 13.77 -19.82
CA ALA A 228 14.57 13.90 -19.41
C ALA A 228 14.04 12.68 -18.64
N ARG A 229 14.77 11.56 -18.53
CA ARG A 229 14.32 10.36 -17.80
C ARG A 229 14.50 10.50 -16.28
N GLY A 230 13.56 9.97 -15.51
CA GLY A 230 13.73 9.72 -14.08
C GLY A 230 13.66 10.94 -13.16
N ILE A 231 13.06 12.05 -13.61
CA ILE A 231 12.72 13.18 -12.73
C ILE A 231 11.50 12.77 -11.90
N PRO A 232 11.57 12.79 -10.55
CA PRO A 232 10.42 12.45 -9.72
C PRO A 232 9.21 13.34 -10.04
N SER A 233 8.05 12.72 -10.28
CA SER A 233 6.79 13.44 -10.53
C SER A 233 6.15 13.95 -9.23
N ASN A 234 5.14 14.80 -9.36
CA ASN A 234 4.33 15.21 -8.21
C ASN A 234 3.56 14.03 -7.60
N GLU A 235 3.10 13.07 -8.41
CA GLU A 235 2.43 11.86 -7.96
C GLU A 235 3.36 10.99 -7.13
N LEU A 236 4.63 10.86 -7.53
CA LEU A 236 5.63 10.14 -6.74
C LEU A 236 5.91 10.83 -5.41
N ILE A 237 6.11 12.16 -5.43
CA ILE A 237 6.31 12.96 -4.21
C ILE A 237 5.11 12.79 -3.27
N ASN A 238 3.88 12.84 -3.80
CA ASN A 238 2.67 12.70 -3.01
C ASN A 238 2.48 11.29 -2.45
N LEU A 239 2.81 10.24 -3.21
CA LEU A 239 2.83 8.86 -2.70
C LEU A 239 3.74 8.74 -1.47
N TYR A 240 4.94 9.30 -1.54
CA TYR A 240 5.92 9.31 -0.45
C TYR A 240 5.50 10.17 0.75
N LYS A 241 4.77 11.27 0.51
CA LYS A 241 4.09 12.05 1.53
C LYS A 241 3.04 11.21 2.26
N ARG A 242 2.16 10.50 1.53
CA ARG A 242 1.10 9.66 2.12
C ARG A 242 1.65 8.53 2.97
N TRP A 243 2.72 7.86 2.55
CA TRP A 243 3.39 6.89 3.42
C TRP A 243 4.05 7.54 4.66
N GLY A 244 4.58 8.75 4.54
CA GLY A 244 5.12 9.53 5.66
C GLY A 244 4.05 9.90 6.70
N GLU A 245 2.81 10.13 6.28
CA GLU A 245 1.67 10.41 7.16
C GLU A 245 1.13 9.15 7.89
N SER A 246 1.59 7.96 7.52
CA SER A 246 0.95 6.68 7.86
C SER A 246 1.58 5.88 8.99
N GLY A 247 2.51 6.48 9.73
CA GLY A 247 3.07 5.86 10.93
C GLY A 247 4.17 4.83 10.67
N TYR A 248 4.78 4.82 9.48
CA TYR A 248 6.01 4.05 9.25
C TYR A 248 7.19 4.67 10.01
N GLY A 249 8.04 3.85 10.60
CA GLY A 249 9.28 4.29 11.22
C GLY A 249 10.33 4.70 10.18
N MET A 250 10.43 3.93 9.10
CA MET A 250 11.34 4.23 8.00
C MET A 250 10.70 3.87 6.66
N LEU A 251 10.91 4.74 5.68
CA LEU A 251 10.47 4.57 4.29
C LEU A 251 11.67 4.26 3.41
N SER A 252 11.55 3.24 2.56
CA SER A 252 12.50 3.02 1.48
C SER A 252 11.89 3.35 0.13
N THR A 253 12.66 4.08 -0.68
CA THR A 253 12.28 4.30 -2.07
C THR A 253 12.20 2.98 -2.83
N GLY A 254 11.50 2.94 -3.95
CA GLY A 254 11.81 1.98 -5.00
C GLY A 254 13.19 2.25 -5.61
N ASN A 255 13.41 1.57 -6.71
CA ASN A 255 14.63 1.61 -7.51
C ASN A 255 15.01 3.03 -7.97
N ILE A 256 16.07 3.61 -7.42
CA ILE A 256 16.74 4.78 -7.97
C ILE A 256 17.96 4.32 -8.77
N MET A 257 17.95 4.57 -10.08
CA MET A 257 19.04 4.15 -10.97
C MET A 257 20.17 5.19 -10.98
N ILE A 258 21.41 4.71 -11.13
CA ILE A 258 22.62 5.56 -11.14
C ILE A 258 23.10 5.96 -12.54
N ALA A 259 22.36 5.56 -13.57
CA ALA A 259 22.65 5.86 -14.97
C ALA A 259 21.36 5.92 -15.79
N TYR A 260 21.36 6.73 -16.85
CA TYR A 260 20.17 6.95 -17.70
C TYR A 260 19.78 5.76 -18.59
N ASP A 261 20.72 4.88 -18.85
CA ASP A 261 20.64 3.77 -19.80
C ASP A 261 20.73 2.40 -19.13
N HIS A 262 20.94 2.34 -17.82
CA HIS A 262 20.89 1.10 -17.04
C HIS A 262 19.68 1.13 -16.11
N LEU A 263 18.54 0.69 -16.62
CA LEU A 263 17.23 0.81 -15.96
C LEU A 263 16.59 -0.53 -15.68
N GLU A 264 15.93 -0.67 -14.52
CA GLU A 264 15.01 -1.79 -14.27
C GLU A 264 13.75 -1.61 -15.12
N ALA A 265 13.22 -0.39 -15.17
CA ALA A 265 12.07 -0.05 -15.99
C ALA A 265 11.97 1.44 -16.34
N PRO A 266 11.32 1.77 -17.46
CA PRO A 266 10.81 3.11 -17.73
C PRO A 266 10.01 3.69 -16.55
N GLY A 267 10.34 4.92 -16.16
CA GLY A 267 9.72 5.63 -15.04
C GLY A 267 10.39 5.42 -13.68
N ASN A 268 11.50 4.69 -13.59
CA ASN A 268 12.33 4.72 -12.36
C ASN A 268 12.92 6.14 -12.16
N PRO A 269 13.02 6.63 -10.91
CA PRO A 269 13.87 7.78 -10.61
C PRO A 269 15.34 7.52 -10.97
N ILE A 270 16.07 8.56 -11.37
CA ILE A 270 17.48 8.44 -11.79
C ILE A 270 18.29 9.56 -11.15
N ILE A 271 19.46 9.20 -10.61
CA ILE A 271 20.52 10.12 -10.17
C ILE A 271 21.80 9.70 -10.90
N ASP A 272 22.05 10.34 -12.05
CA ASP A 272 23.26 10.11 -12.85
C ASP A 272 24.43 10.99 -12.35
N LEU A 273 25.68 10.57 -12.60
CA LEU A 273 26.89 11.32 -12.22
C LEU A 273 26.91 12.77 -12.72
N GLU A 274 26.28 13.06 -13.87
CA GLU A 274 26.20 14.40 -14.43
C GLU A 274 25.18 15.31 -13.74
N ASN A 275 24.37 14.78 -12.80
CA ASN A 275 23.27 15.54 -12.22
C ASN A 275 23.78 16.59 -11.22
N PRO A 276 23.44 17.87 -11.41
CA PRO A 276 23.84 18.90 -10.47
C PRO A 276 23.00 18.84 -9.19
N PHE A 277 23.55 19.37 -8.09
CA PHE A 277 22.85 19.55 -6.81
C PHE A 277 21.87 20.74 -6.81
N HIS A 278 21.23 21.01 -7.95
CA HIS A 278 20.22 22.06 -8.15
C HIS A 278 19.38 21.74 -9.39
N GLY A 279 18.29 22.50 -9.59
CA GLY A 279 17.41 22.33 -10.74
C GLY A 279 16.31 21.30 -10.50
N GLU A 280 15.41 21.15 -11.48
CA GLU A 280 14.13 20.45 -11.33
C GLU A 280 14.25 19.07 -10.68
N ARG A 281 15.19 18.24 -11.13
CA ARG A 281 15.44 16.91 -10.56
C ARG A 281 15.83 16.96 -9.09
N PHE A 282 16.77 17.84 -8.74
CA PHE A 282 17.26 17.96 -7.36
C PHE A 282 16.15 18.47 -6.44
N GLU A 283 15.42 19.49 -6.88
CA GLU A 283 14.28 20.03 -6.12
C GLU A 283 13.16 18.99 -5.95
N ALA A 284 12.92 18.14 -6.95
CA ALA A 284 11.93 17.07 -6.86
C ALA A 284 12.34 15.98 -5.84
N PHE A 285 13.61 15.56 -5.85
CA PHE A 285 14.14 14.67 -4.79
C PHE A 285 14.10 15.33 -3.41
N SER A 286 14.41 16.63 -3.33
CA SER A 286 14.38 17.35 -2.06
C SER A 286 12.97 17.46 -1.49
N ARG A 287 11.98 17.77 -2.33
CA ARG A 287 10.56 17.76 -1.95
C ARG A 287 10.10 16.37 -1.52
N MET A 288 10.52 15.31 -2.22
CA MET A 288 10.20 13.94 -1.83
C MET A 288 10.70 13.63 -0.41
N ALA A 289 11.95 13.97 -0.11
CA ALA A 289 12.52 13.79 1.23
C ALA A 289 11.79 14.63 2.29
N SER A 290 11.55 15.92 2.02
CA SER A 290 10.92 16.82 3.00
C SER A 290 9.49 16.42 3.33
N GLU A 291 8.68 16.04 2.32
CA GLU A 291 7.30 15.65 2.54
C GLU A 291 7.17 14.31 3.26
N SER A 292 8.03 13.33 2.93
CA SER A 292 8.04 12.02 3.61
C SER A 292 8.33 12.11 5.10
N LYS A 293 9.24 12.99 5.51
CA LYS A 293 9.76 13.02 6.89
C LYS A 293 8.97 13.94 7.81
N LYS A 294 7.99 14.66 7.28
CA LYS A 294 7.24 15.71 7.98
C LYS A 294 6.59 15.24 9.28
N HIS A 295 6.26 13.96 9.37
CA HIS A 295 5.62 13.33 10.53
C HIS A 295 6.54 12.38 11.32
N GLY A 296 7.86 12.46 11.11
CA GLY A 296 8.87 11.77 11.91
C GLY A 296 9.43 10.48 11.31
N SER A 297 8.86 9.96 10.21
CA SER A 297 9.46 8.86 9.46
C SER A 297 10.85 9.23 8.96
N LEU A 298 11.79 8.29 8.98
CA LEU A 298 13.02 8.40 8.22
C LEU A 298 12.76 8.04 6.76
N ILE A 299 13.54 8.58 5.82
CA ILE A 299 13.52 8.15 4.42
C ILE A 299 14.92 7.78 3.94
N VAL A 300 15.04 6.55 3.42
CA VAL A 300 16.23 6.04 2.76
C VAL A 300 15.95 5.76 1.30
N ALA A 301 16.93 6.01 0.45
CA ALA A 301 16.81 5.78 -0.98
C ALA A 301 17.43 4.43 -1.37
N GLN A 302 16.63 3.51 -1.92
CA GLN A 302 17.17 2.29 -2.50
C GLN A 302 17.82 2.60 -3.86
N VAL A 303 19.15 2.56 -3.89
CA VAL A 303 19.94 2.87 -5.09
C VAL A 303 20.42 1.57 -5.74
N SER A 304 20.18 1.47 -7.03
CA SER A 304 20.24 0.22 -7.78
C SER A 304 20.98 0.39 -9.11
N HIS A 305 21.49 -0.74 -9.61
CA HIS A 305 21.97 -0.89 -10.99
C HIS A 305 21.57 -2.29 -11.49
N PRO A 306 20.85 -2.44 -12.61
CA PRO A 306 20.30 -3.75 -13.01
C PRO A 306 21.34 -4.74 -13.51
N GLY A 307 22.50 -4.27 -13.98
CA GLY A 307 23.56 -5.11 -14.54
C GLY A 307 23.04 -5.99 -15.69
N ARG A 308 23.20 -7.32 -15.60
CA ARG A 308 22.65 -8.26 -16.61
C ARG A 308 21.11 -8.27 -16.77
N GLN A 309 20.38 -7.50 -15.97
CA GLN A 309 18.91 -7.41 -16.00
C GLN A 309 18.38 -6.17 -16.75
N VAL A 310 19.24 -5.45 -17.49
CA VAL A 310 18.76 -4.39 -18.37
C VAL A 310 18.13 -5.00 -19.62
N GLU A 311 16.98 -4.47 -20.04
CA GLU A 311 16.34 -4.88 -21.28
C GLU A 311 17.18 -4.45 -22.50
N GLU A 312 17.28 -5.32 -23.51
CA GLU A 312 18.07 -5.08 -24.74
C GLU A 312 17.67 -3.81 -25.49
N ARG A 313 16.39 -3.40 -25.40
CA ARG A 313 15.89 -2.16 -25.99
C ARG A 313 16.38 -0.89 -25.29
N VAL A 314 16.80 -1.01 -24.03
CA VAL A 314 17.28 0.12 -23.22
C VAL A 314 18.80 0.25 -23.35
N GLN A 315 19.52 -0.88 -23.22
CA GLN A 315 20.96 -0.97 -23.37
C GLN A 315 21.33 -2.35 -23.92
N ALA A 316 22.04 -2.38 -25.04
CA ALA A 316 22.39 -3.60 -25.75
C ALA A 316 23.66 -4.27 -25.21
N ASP A 317 24.52 -3.53 -24.51
CA ASP A 317 25.78 -4.01 -23.95
C ASP A 317 25.94 -3.57 -22.48
N PRO A 318 25.10 -4.08 -21.56
CA PRO A 318 25.15 -3.68 -20.16
C PRO A 318 26.35 -4.30 -19.43
N VAL A 319 26.82 -3.63 -18.39
CA VAL A 319 27.90 -4.13 -17.54
C VAL A 319 27.38 -5.15 -16.50
N SER A 320 28.18 -6.17 -16.19
CA SER A 320 27.94 -7.16 -15.14
C SER A 320 29.25 -7.62 -14.49
N ALA A 321 29.19 -8.45 -13.45
CA ALA A 321 30.38 -9.11 -12.90
C ALA A 321 31.10 -9.97 -13.95
N SER A 322 30.35 -10.64 -14.82
CA SER A 322 30.83 -11.50 -15.91
C SER A 322 29.83 -11.53 -17.08
N ASP A 323 30.22 -12.09 -18.22
CA ASP A 323 29.43 -12.14 -19.47
C ASP A 323 28.32 -13.22 -19.47
N VAL A 324 27.68 -13.41 -18.31
CA VAL A 324 26.60 -14.39 -18.10
C VAL A 324 25.26 -13.73 -18.40
N GLN A 325 24.63 -14.06 -19.53
CA GLN A 325 23.34 -13.51 -19.93
C GLN A 325 22.18 -14.05 -19.09
N LEU A 326 21.23 -13.19 -18.69
CA LEU A 326 19.97 -13.61 -18.09
C LEU A 326 19.06 -14.31 -19.12
N GLN A 327 18.85 -15.61 -18.92
CA GLN A 327 17.91 -16.39 -19.71
C GLN A 327 16.68 -16.71 -18.86
N THR A 328 15.54 -16.14 -19.21
CA THR A 328 14.27 -16.44 -18.55
C THR A 328 13.13 -16.36 -19.55
N GLU A 329 12.21 -17.31 -19.46
CA GLU A 329 10.91 -17.25 -20.17
C GLU A 329 9.89 -16.41 -19.38
N ALA A 330 10.20 -16.11 -18.11
CA ALA A 330 9.34 -15.28 -17.27
C ALA A 330 9.32 -13.82 -17.78
N LEU A 331 8.17 -13.17 -17.64
CA LEU A 331 7.94 -11.76 -17.99
C LEU A 331 8.00 -11.39 -19.48
N LYS A 332 8.28 -12.35 -20.40
CA LYS A 332 8.41 -12.10 -21.86
C LYS A 332 9.38 -10.96 -22.21
N MET A 333 10.32 -10.65 -21.32
CA MET A 333 11.34 -9.62 -21.51
C MET A 333 12.60 -10.26 -22.11
N LYS A 334 13.26 -9.54 -23.01
CA LYS A 334 14.56 -9.95 -23.57
C LYS A 334 15.67 -9.10 -22.95
N PHE A 335 16.47 -9.70 -22.08
CA PHE A 335 17.61 -9.04 -21.44
C PHE A 335 18.84 -9.10 -22.35
N ALA A 336 19.62 -8.01 -22.37
CA ALA A 336 20.86 -7.96 -23.15
C ALA A 336 21.92 -8.91 -22.59
N LYS A 337 22.83 -9.36 -23.46
CA LYS A 337 24.03 -10.08 -23.02
C LYS A 337 25.01 -9.06 -22.42
N PRO A 338 25.42 -9.20 -21.15
CA PRO A 338 26.35 -8.25 -20.57
C PRO A 338 27.80 -8.54 -20.97
N HIS A 339 28.68 -7.56 -20.79
CA HIS A 339 30.13 -7.77 -20.70
C HIS A 339 30.61 -7.77 -19.24
N ALA A 340 31.79 -8.33 -19.00
CA ALA A 340 32.43 -8.30 -17.70
C ALA A 340 33.03 -6.91 -17.45
N ALA A 341 32.68 -6.30 -16.31
CA ALA A 341 33.17 -4.97 -15.94
C ALA A 341 34.70 -4.91 -15.95
N SER A 342 35.26 -3.94 -16.65
CA SER A 342 36.67 -3.57 -16.53
C SER A 342 36.95 -2.89 -15.18
N GLN A 343 38.23 -2.75 -14.83
CA GLN A 343 38.60 -2.01 -13.62
C GLN A 343 38.10 -0.57 -13.65
N ASP A 344 38.17 0.10 -14.80
CA ASP A 344 37.72 1.49 -14.97
C ASP A 344 36.20 1.61 -14.79
N GLU A 345 35.43 0.66 -15.31
CA GLU A 345 33.97 0.61 -15.11
C GLU A 345 33.61 0.35 -13.66
N ILE A 346 34.34 -0.52 -12.96
CA ILE A 346 34.16 -0.72 -11.52
C ILE A 346 34.39 0.60 -10.76
N GLN A 347 35.43 1.36 -11.13
CA GLN A 347 35.68 2.66 -10.51
C GLN A 347 34.61 3.71 -10.87
N ASP A 348 34.09 3.71 -12.10
CA ASP A 348 32.97 4.58 -12.50
C ASP A 348 31.69 4.25 -11.73
N ILE A 349 31.38 2.95 -11.60
CA ILE A 349 30.30 2.42 -10.76
C ILE A 349 30.42 2.95 -9.32
N ILE A 350 31.60 2.83 -8.69
CA ILE A 350 31.83 3.33 -7.32
C ILE A 350 31.57 4.83 -7.23
N LYS A 351 32.07 5.61 -8.20
CA LYS A 351 31.85 7.08 -8.26
C LYS A 351 30.37 7.43 -8.40
N ARG A 352 29.62 6.71 -9.23
CA ARG A 352 28.18 6.92 -9.44
C ARG A 352 27.36 6.66 -8.18
N TRP A 353 27.61 5.56 -7.48
CA TRP A 353 26.97 5.31 -6.17
C TRP A 353 27.34 6.37 -5.13
N THR A 354 28.61 6.78 -5.10
CA THR A 354 29.08 7.83 -4.18
C THR A 354 28.39 9.16 -4.48
N HIS A 355 28.32 9.55 -5.75
CA HIS A 355 27.59 10.74 -6.18
C HIS A 355 26.13 10.67 -5.77
N ALA A 356 25.45 9.54 -6.01
CA ALA A 356 24.06 9.36 -5.62
C ALA A 356 23.87 9.52 -4.10
N ALA A 357 24.76 8.96 -3.27
CA ALA A 357 24.69 9.14 -1.81
C ALA A 357 24.84 10.61 -1.40
N VAL A 358 25.83 11.32 -1.95
CA VAL A 358 26.03 12.76 -1.68
C VAL A 358 24.85 13.59 -2.16
N TYR A 359 24.27 13.25 -3.32
CA TYR A 359 23.09 13.90 -3.88
C TYR A 359 21.89 13.75 -2.95
N LEU A 360 21.61 12.53 -2.50
CA LEU A 360 20.52 12.20 -1.59
C LEU A 360 20.67 12.90 -0.24
N HIS A 361 21.88 12.88 0.34
CA HIS A 361 22.18 13.60 1.58
C HIS A 361 21.89 15.10 1.44
N LYS A 362 22.36 15.73 0.35
CA LYS A 362 22.10 17.16 0.07
C LYS A 362 20.63 17.46 -0.21
N ALA A 363 19.90 16.53 -0.82
CA ALA A 363 18.46 16.66 -1.05
C ALA A 363 17.65 16.50 0.26
N GLY A 364 18.22 15.93 1.32
CA GLY A 364 17.59 15.82 2.65
C GLY A 364 17.13 14.41 3.04
N PHE A 365 17.50 13.38 2.27
CA PHE A 365 17.30 11.99 2.67
C PHE A 365 18.11 11.65 3.92
N ASP A 366 17.59 10.76 4.76
CA ASP A 366 18.32 10.27 5.94
C ASP A 366 19.38 9.25 5.59
N GLY A 367 19.29 8.60 4.43
CA GLY A 367 20.25 7.58 4.05
C GLY A 367 20.08 7.00 2.67
N ILE A 368 20.93 6.02 2.40
CA ILE A 368 20.95 5.20 1.19
C ILE A 368 20.85 3.73 1.57
N GLN A 369 20.12 2.95 0.78
CA GLN A 369 20.16 1.49 0.81
C GLN A 369 20.80 1.00 -0.49
N LEU A 370 21.91 0.26 -0.39
CA LEU A 370 22.52 -0.40 -1.54
C LEU A 370 21.69 -1.63 -1.93
N HIS A 371 21.28 -1.74 -3.20
CA HIS A 371 20.53 -2.91 -3.64
C HIS A 371 21.45 -4.07 -4.04
N GLY A 372 21.74 -4.95 -3.07
CA GLY A 372 22.55 -6.17 -3.22
C GLY A 372 21.73 -7.47 -3.24
N ALA A 373 20.51 -7.45 -3.78
CA ALA A 373 19.61 -8.59 -3.83
C ALA A 373 18.97 -8.75 -5.22
N HIS A 374 18.04 -9.71 -5.37
CA HIS A 374 17.16 -9.89 -6.55
C HIS A 374 17.83 -10.04 -7.92
N GLY A 375 19.15 -10.21 -7.95
CA GLY A 375 19.93 -10.34 -9.17
C GLY A 375 20.41 -9.02 -9.76
N TYR A 376 20.33 -7.88 -9.04
CA TYR A 376 20.94 -6.61 -9.45
C TYR A 376 22.47 -6.67 -9.41
N LEU A 377 23.16 -5.65 -9.93
CA LEU A 377 24.62 -5.67 -10.13
C LEU A 377 25.41 -6.09 -8.88
N LEU A 378 25.11 -5.51 -7.71
CA LEU A 378 25.83 -5.87 -6.49
C LEU A 378 25.59 -7.34 -6.08
N ALA A 379 24.37 -7.86 -6.31
CA ALA A 379 24.08 -9.29 -6.15
C ALA A 379 24.82 -10.14 -7.19
N GLN A 380 24.99 -9.62 -8.41
CA GLN A 380 25.72 -10.32 -9.48
C GLN A 380 27.21 -10.48 -9.16
N PHE A 381 27.81 -9.52 -8.45
CA PHE A 381 29.17 -9.65 -7.93
C PHE A 381 29.24 -10.59 -6.72
N LEU A 382 28.23 -10.59 -5.85
CA LEU A 382 28.18 -11.49 -4.70
C LEU A 382 28.01 -12.97 -5.07
N SER A 383 27.21 -13.27 -6.10
CA SER A 383 26.84 -14.64 -6.46
C SER A 383 27.95 -15.37 -7.20
N GLN A 384 28.24 -16.60 -6.78
CA GLN A 384 29.13 -17.50 -7.54
C GLN A 384 28.54 -17.94 -8.88
N THR A 385 27.21 -17.86 -9.04
CA THR A 385 26.53 -18.31 -10.28
C THR A 385 26.73 -17.30 -11.42
N THR A 386 26.88 -16.01 -11.09
CA THR A 386 27.01 -14.90 -12.05
C THR A 386 28.38 -14.25 -12.07
N ASN A 387 29.12 -14.31 -10.96
CA ASN A 387 30.50 -13.83 -10.89
C ASN A 387 31.47 -14.98 -11.18
N LYS A 388 32.03 -14.99 -12.39
CA LYS A 388 33.04 -15.95 -12.86
C LYS A 388 34.44 -15.33 -12.94
N ARG A 389 34.64 -14.17 -12.29
CA ARG A 389 35.93 -13.47 -12.31
C ARG A 389 36.99 -14.26 -11.54
N THR A 390 38.24 -14.10 -11.97
CA THR A 390 39.44 -14.70 -11.36
C THR A 390 40.38 -13.63 -10.79
N ASP A 391 40.00 -12.36 -10.87
CA ASP A 391 40.71 -11.23 -10.28
C ASP A 391 40.26 -10.97 -8.83
N GLU A 392 40.62 -9.80 -8.28
CA GLU A 392 40.30 -9.43 -6.90
C GLU A 392 38.80 -9.19 -6.63
N TYR A 393 37.94 -9.21 -7.65
CA TYR A 393 36.49 -9.07 -7.51
C TYR A 393 35.74 -10.41 -7.65
N GLY A 394 36.44 -11.54 -7.81
CA GLY A 394 35.84 -12.88 -7.90
C GLY A 394 36.53 -13.95 -7.03
N GLY A 395 35.96 -15.15 -7.02
CA GLY A 395 36.47 -16.25 -6.20
C GLY A 395 35.94 -16.20 -4.76
N SER A 396 36.77 -15.80 -3.79
CA SER A 396 36.40 -15.82 -2.36
C SER A 396 35.27 -14.86 -2.01
N LEU A 397 34.59 -15.06 -0.88
CA LEU A 397 33.52 -14.18 -0.42
C LEU A 397 34.01 -12.73 -0.26
N GLU A 398 35.21 -12.52 0.27
CA GLU A 398 35.82 -11.20 0.46
C GLU A 398 35.99 -10.48 -0.88
N ASN A 399 36.43 -11.20 -1.91
CA ASN A 399 36.58 -10.65 -3.26
C ASN A 399 35.21 -10.36 -3.90
N ARG A 400 34.25 -11.28 -3.78
CA ARG A 400 32.89 -11.08 -4.31
C ARG A 400 32.15 -9.92 -3.62
N ALA A 401 32.41 -9.70 -2.32
CA ALA A 401 31.86 -8.58 -1.55
C ALA A 401 32.65 -7.27 -1.73
N ARG A 402 33.82 -7.30 -2.39
CA ARG A 402 34.74 -6.15 -2.50
C ARG A 402 34.07 -4.91 -3.10
N LEU A 403 33.27 -5.07 -4.15
CA LEU A 403 32.56 -3.95 -4.77
C LEU A 403 31.63 -3.23 -3.77
N ILE A 404 30.89 -3.99 -2.96
CA ILE A 404 30.01 -3.43 -1.93
C ILE A 404 30.81 -2.67 -0.88
N VAL A 405 31.93 -3.26 -0.43
CA VAL A 405 32.84 -2.66 0.55
C VAL A 405 33.47 -1.37 0.01
N GLU A 406 33.89 -1.35 -1.25
CA GLU A 406 34.48 -0.17 -1.88
C GLU A 406 33.47 0.94 -2.08
N VAL A 407 32.23 0.61 -2.49
CA VAL A 407 31.11 1.57 -2.52
C VAL A 407 30.84 2.14 -1.13
N ALA A 408 30.70 1.30 -0.11
CA ALA A 408 30.46 1.72 1.27
C ALA A 408 31.56 2.65 1.79
N ARG A 409 32.83 2.27 1.58
CA ARG A 409 33.98 3.06 1.99
C ARG A 409 34.04 4.40 1.29
N SER A 410 33.79 4.43 -0.02
CA SER A 410 33.75 5.68 -0.81
C SER A 410 32.63 6.61 -0.32
N ILE A 411 31.45 6.07 -0.02
CA ILE A 411 30.35 6.83 0.59
C ILE A 411 30.77 7.37 1.96
N ARG A 412 31.39 6.55 2.83
CA ARG A 412 31.81 6.98 4.17
C ARG A 412 32.98 7.98 4.17
N GLN A 413 33.78 8.03 3.11
CA GLN A 413 34.80 9.08 2.94
C GLN A 413 34.16 10.45 2.72
N GLU A 414 33.11 10.53 1.90
CA GLU A 414 32.38 11.78 1.63
C GLU A 414 31.33 12.11 2.70
N LEU A 415 30.72 11.08 3.28
CA LEU A 415 29.67 11.16 4.30
C LEU A 415 30.03 10.26 5.49
N PRO A 416 30.96 10.71 6.36
CA PRO A 416 31.32 9.98 7.57
C PRO A 416 30.09 9.71 8.44
N SER A 417 30.14 8.67 9.29
CA SER A 417 29.01 8.31 10.17
C SER A 417 28.53 9.46 11.06
N SER A 418 29.40 10.42 11.40
CA SER A 418 29.06 11.66 12.12
C SER A 418 28.16 12.63 11.36
N SER A 419 27.99 12.47 10.03
CA SER A 419 26.98 13.19 9.24
C SER A 419 25.55 12.78 9.59
N GLY A 420 25.39 11.65 10.26
CA GLY A 420 24.09 11.06 10.57
C GLY A 420 23.37 10.48 9.35
N PHE A 421 24.11 10.21 8.27
CA PHE A 421 23.60 9.56 7.06
C PHE A 421 23.60 8.03 7.21
N ILE A 422 22.42 7.43 7.12
CA ILE A 422 22.20 5.99 7.23
C ILE A 422 22.77 5.27 6.01
N LEU A 423 23.55 4.22 6.23
CA LEU A 423 23.99 3.29 5.20
C LEU A 423 23.33 1.93 5.41
N GLY A 424 22.42 1.56 4.53
CA GLY A 424 21.76 0.26 4.52
C GLY A 424 22.18 -0.60 3.33
N ILE A 425 21.88 -1.89 3.41
CA ILE A 425 21.94 -2.79 2.25
C ILE A 425 20.76 -3.74 2.27
N LYS A 426 20.23 -4.06 1.09
CA LYS A 426 19.31 -5.17 0.88
C LYS A 426 20.08 -6.37 0.36
N ILE A 427 19.97 -7.50 1.02
CA ILE A 427 20.58 -8.77 0.58
C ILE A 427 19.51 -9.85 0.40
N ASN A 428 19.82 -10.80 -0.47
CA ASN A 428 18.91 -11.90 -0.76
C ASN A 428 18.98 -12.95 0.36
N SER A 429 17.83 -13.45 0.80
CA SER A 429 17.75 -14.42 1.89
C SER A 429 18.18 -15.82 1.43
N VAL A 430 18.08 -16.18 0.14
CA VAL A 430 18.77 -17.37 -0.39
C VAL A 430 19.02 -17.31 -1.90
N GLU A 431 20.24 -17.63 -2.33
CA GLU A 431 20.55 -18.08 -3.70
C GLU A 431 20.42 -19.61 -3.76
N PHE A 432 19.22 -20.18 -3.93
CA PHE A 432 19.07 -21.64 -4.01
C PHE A 432 19.35 -22.15 -5.43
N GLN A 433 20.61 -22.11 -5.80
CA GLN A 433 21.23 -23.10 -6.70
C GLN A 433 22.15 -24.00 -5.86
N ALA A 434 22.56 -25.16 -6.38
CA ALA A 434 23.43 -26.11 -5.68
C ALA A 434 24.79 -25.49 -5.24
N ASP A 435 25.11 -24.29 -5.72
CA ASP A 435 26.35 -23.53 -5.51
C ASP A 435 26.14 -22.09 -4.98
N GLY A 436 25.01 -21.80 -4.32
CA GLY A 436 24.73 -20.46 -3.78
C GLY A 436 25.30 -20.18 -2.38
N PHE A 437 24.84 -19.09 -1.74
CA PHE A 437 25.29 -18.66 -0.41
C PHE A 437 24.98 -19.71 0.67
N THR A 438 26.02 -20.18 1.37
CA THR A 438 25.85 -20.99 2.58
C THR A 438 25.47 -20.11 3.80
N PRO A 439 24.82 -20.64 4.85
CA PRO A 439 24.58 -19.89 6.09
C PRO A 439 25.87 -19.32 6.71
N ALA A 440 26.98 -20.05 6.61
CA ALA A 440 28.29 -19.58 7.08
C ALA A 440 28.80 -18.37 6.28
N GLU A 441 28.69 -18.41 4.95
CA GLU A 441 29.02 -17.24 4.12
C GLU A 441 28.09 -16.06 4.39
N ALA A 442 26.81 -16.29 4.70
CA ALA A 442 25.87 -15.23 5.04
C ALA A 442 26.23 -14.54 6.36
N GLN A 443 26.66 -15.31 7.38
CA GLN A 443 27.20 -14.75 8.63
C GLN A 443 28.48 -13.95 8.39
N GLN A 444 29.41 -14.48 7.59
CA GLN A 444 30.64 -13.77 7.23
C GLN A 444 30.35 -12.48 6.46
N LEU A 445 29.39 -12.49 5.52
CA LEU A 445 28.94 -11.28 4.84
C LEU A 445 28.38 -10.26 5.82
N CYS A 446 27.53 -10.68 6.77
CA CYS A 446 26.99 -9.80 7.81
C CYS A 446 28.10 -9.16 8.67
N GLN A 447 29.15 -9.91 9.00
CA GLN A 447 30.32 -9.38 9.70
C GLN A 447 31.08 -8.34 8.85
N ILE A 448 31.27 -8.62 7.55
CA ILE A 448 31.89 -7.66 6.61
C ILE A 448 31.05 -6.37 6.55
N LEU A 449 29.72 -6.49 6.50
CA LEU A 449 28.81 -5.34 6.50
C LEU A 449 28.91 -4.52 7.80
N GLU A 450 28.87 -5.16 8.97
CA GLU A 450 29.01 -4.44 10.24
C GLU A 450 30.38 -3.76 10.39
N GLN A 451 31.46 -4.40 9.94
CA GLN A 451 32.81 -3.82 9.91
C GLN A 451 32.93 -2.58 9.01
N ASN A 452 32.04 -2.45 8.02
CA ASN A 452 31.99 -1.31 7.11
C ASN A 452 30.84 -0.34 7.45
N GLU A 453 30.38 -0.34 8.71
CA GLU A 453 29.46 0.65 9.28
C GLU A 453 28.10 0.75 8.56
N PHE A 454 27.57 -0.39 8.12
CA PHE A 454 26.17 -0.48 7.69
C PHE A 454 25.26 -0.38 8.92
N ASP A 455 24.36 0.61 8.92
CA ASP A 455 23.36 0.82 9.96
C ASP A 455 22.31 -0.30 9.99
N PHE A 456 21.94 -0.82 8.81
CA PHE A 456 21.00 -1.93 8.72
C PHE A 456 21.19 -2.83 7.51
N VAL A 457 20.71 -4.06 7.65
CA VAL A 457 20.54 -5.04 6.57
C VAL A 457 19.06 -5.40 6.44
N GLU A 458 18.52 -5.28 5.23
CA GLU A 458 17.19 -5.76 4.90
C GLU A 458 17.28 -7.12 4.20
N LEU A 459 16.59 -8.11 4.77
CA LEU A 459 16.50 -9.47 4.27
C LEU A 459 15.26 -9.61 3.40
N SER A 460 15.44 -10.00 2.15
CA SER A 460 14.36 -10.20 1.17
C SER A 460 14.58 -11.50 0.39
N GLY A 461 13.51 -12.19 -0.02
CA GLY A 461 13.63 -13.40 -0.87
C GLY A 461 13.46 -13.20 -2.37
N GLY A 462 14.18 -13.99 -3.16
CA GLY A 462 13.91 -14.31 -4.58
C GLY A 462 14.90 -13.75 -5.59
N THR A 463 14.85 -14.22 -6.84
CA THR A 463 15.54 -13.62 -8.02
C THR A 463 14.58 -13.59 -9.23
N TYR A 464 14.95 -12.94 -10.34
CA TYR A 464 14.14 -13.01 -11.58
C TYR A 464 14.15 -14.43 -12.22
N GLU A 465 15.22 -15.21 -11.99
CA GLU A 465 15.34 -16.60 -12.47
C GLU A 465 14.52 -17.58 -11.61
N ALA A 466 14.38 -17.29 -10.32
CA ALA A 466 13.53 -18.01 -9.39
C ALA A 466 12.93 -17.02 -8.40
N PRO A 467 11.78 -16.42 -8.72
CA PRO A 467 11.08 -15.62 -7.72
C PRO A 467 10.86 -16.54 -6.53
N ALA A 468 11.29 -16.17 -5.32
CA ALA A 468 11.11 -17.01 -4.13
C ALA A 468 9.63 -17.40 -3.93
N PHE A 469 8.74 -16.67 -4.61
CA PHE A 469 7.30 -16.91 -4.73
C PHE A 469 6.90 -18.18 -5.50
N SER A 470 7.78 -18.82 -6.30
CA SER A 470 7.44 -19.98 -7.14
C SER A 470 7.68 -21.35 -6.48
N ARG A 471 8.46 -21.42 -5.38
CA ARG A 471 8.90 -22.69 -4.78
C ARG A 471 8.06 -23.23 -3.61
N SER A 472 7.01 -22.54 -3.16
CA SER A 472 6.17 -23.08 -2.08
C SER A 472 4.69 -23.02 -2.45
N ARG A 473 4.06 -24.20 -2.60
CA ARG A 473 2.61 -24.39 -2.67
C ARG A 473 1.90 -24.09 -1.32
N ASP A 474 2.59 -23.49 -0.37
CA ASP A 474 2.18 -23.46 1.04
C ASP A 474 1.80 -22.07 1.55
N SER A 475 0.94 -22.10 2.58
CA SER A 475 0.27 -20.97 3.24
C SER A 475 1.18 -19.79 3.65
N THR A 476 0.60 -18.61 3.85
CA THR A 476 1.25 -17.39 4.38
C THR A 476 2.17 -17.68 5.58
N LYS A 477 1.76 -18.57 6.49
CA LYS A 477 2.56 -18.98 7.66
C LYS A 477 3.90 -19.62 7.30
N ASN A 478 3.96 -20.44 6.25
CA ASN A 478 5.21 -21.09 5.82
C ASN A 478 6.18 -20.08 5.18
N ARG A 479 5.65 -19.03 4.54
CA ARG A 479 6.47 -17.95 3.97
C ARG A 479 7.05 -17.05 5.06
N GLU A 480 6.26 -16.71 6.08
CA GLU A 480 6.74 -15.99 7.27
C GLU A 480 7.82 -16.80 7.99
N ALA A 481 7.59 -18.10 8.22
CA ALA A 481 8.56 -18.99 8.85
C ALA A 481 9.89 -19.11 8.08
N PHE A 482 9.84 -19.16 6.76
CA PHE A 482 11.04 -19.29 5.92
C PHE A 482 12.01 -18.11 6.06
N PHE A 483 11.50 -16.87 6.06
CA PHE A 483 12.36 -15.70 6.21
C PHE A 483 12.93 -15.56 7.62
N LEU A 484 12.14 -15.94 8.62
CA LEU A 484 12.56 -15.91 10.02
C LEU A 484 13.62 -16.99 10.33
N GLU A 485 13.53 -18.17 9.73
CA GLU A 485 14.58 -19.18 9.84
C GLU A 485 15.91 -18.64 9.33
N PHE A 486 15.93 -18.02 8.14
CA PHE A 486 17.15 -17.39 7.63
C PHE A 486 17.65 -16.26 8.53
N ALA A 487 16.76 -15.36 8.95
CA ALA A 487 17.12 -14.26 9.84
C ALA A 487 17.76 -14.77 11.14
N SER A 488 17.19 -15.81 11.75
CA SER A 488 17.72 -16.41 12.99
C SER A 488 19.12 -16.99 12.85
N MET A 489 19.54 -17.35 11.64
CA MET A 489 20.90 -17.81 11.37
C MET A 489 21.91 -16.67 11.26
N ILE A 490 21.49 -15.44 10.92
CA ILE A 490 22.41 -14.35 10.56
C ILE A 490 22.35 -13.14 11.50
N THR A 491 21.21 -12.86 12.14
CA THR A 491 21.11 -11.72 13.07
C THR A 491 21.94 -11.88 14.34
N PRO A 492 22.21 -13.09 14.89
CA PRO A 492 23.00 -13.20 16.12
C PRO A 492 24.46 -12.75 16.01
N VAL A 493 25.03 -12.67 14.80
CA VAL A 493 26.41 -12.16 14.61
C VAL A 493 26.49 -10.64 14.52
N LEU A 494 25.34 -9.96 14.43
CA LEU A 494 25.25 -8.50 14.35
C LEU A 494 25.09 -7.92 15.77
N SER A 495 25.95 -6.97 16.12
CA SER A 495 25.93 -6.30 17.43
C SER A 495 25.47 -4.84 17.36
N LYS A 496 25.66 -4.20 16.20
CA LYS A 496 25.38 -2.79 15.94
C LYS A 496 24.45 -2.61 14.73
N THR A 497 24.68 -3.37 13.67
CA THR A 497 23.85 -3.35 12.46
C THR A 497 22.47 -3.90 12.78
N LYS A 498 21.42 -3.16 12.39
CA LYS A 498 20.03 -3.58 12.59
C LYS A 498 19.54 -4.48 11.47
N SER A 499 18.59 -5.34 11.77
CA SER A 499 18.02 -6.28 10.81
C SER A 499 16.55 -5.96 10.54
N TYR A 500 16.19 -5.91 9.27
CA TYR A 500 14.81 -5.86 8.80
C TYR A 500 14.47 -7.10 8.00
N VAL A 501 13.26 -7.62 8.14
CA VAL A 501 12.74 -8.68 7.25
C VAL A 501 11.57 -8.17 6.43
N THR A 502 11.64 -8.34 5.11
CA THR A 502 10.55 -7.95 4.20
C THR A 502 10.08 -9.15 3.40
N GLY A 503 8.81 -9.51 3.58
CA GLY A 503 8.18 -10.57 2.79
C GLY A 503 7.19 -11.40 3.61
N GLY A 504 5.98 -11.59 3.07
CA GLY A 504 5.00 -12.53 3.65
C GLY A 504 4.23 -12.04 4.88
N LEU A 505 4.69 -10.98 5.58
CA LEU A 505 4.00 -10.46 6.78
C LEU A 505 2.60 -9.94 6.45
N ARG A 506 1.58 -10.48 7.10
CA ARG A 506 0.16 -10.14 6.89
C ARG A 506 -0.63 -9.82 8.16
N THR A 507 -0.15 -10.21 9.33
CA THR A 507 -0.87 -10.05 10.59
C THR A 507 -0.02 -9.34 11.63
N ALA A 508 -0.66 -8.65 12.57
CA ALA A 508 0.02 -8.03 13.71
C ALA A 508 0.78 -9.10 14.53
N SER A 509 0.18 -10.28 14.75
CA SER A 509 0.87 -11.40 15.45
C SER A 509 2.10 -11.89 14.70
N GLY A 510 2.03 -12.06 13.37
CA GLY A 510 3.18 -12.44 12.55
C GLY A 510 4.30 -11.39 12.61
N MET A 511 3.92 -10.10 12.63
CA MET A 511 4.87 -8.99 12.75
C MET A 511 5.52 -8.93 14.15
N VAL A 512 4.75 -9.12 15.23
CA VAL A 512 5.30 -9.16 16.60
C VAL A 512 6.22 -10.37 16.77
N THR A 513 5.80 -11.55 16.32
CA THR A 513 6.62 -12.78 16.35
C THR A 513 7.93 -12.58 15.59
N ALA A 514 7.90 -11.88 14.44
CA ALA A 514 9.12 -11.58 13.69
C ALA A 514 10.15 -10.77 14.50
N LEU A 515 9.69 -9.87 15.39
CA LEU A 515 10.58 -9.07 16.24
C LEU A 515 11.33 -9.89 17.30
N GLU A 516 10.97 -11.16 17.52
CA GLU A 516 11.77 -12.07 18.34
C GLU A 516 13.11 -12.42 17.67
N THR A 517 13.22 -12.25 16.35
CA THR A 517 14.38 -12.62 15.53
C THR A 517 15.08 -11.43 14.88
N VAL A 518 14.32 -10.41 14.46
CA VAL A 518 14.82 -9.21 13.76
C VAL A 518 14.49 -7.94 14.51
N ASP A 519 15.17 -6.85 14.18
CA ASP A 519 14.94 -5.55 14.82
C ASP A 519 13.72 -4.80 14.25
N GLY A 520 13.31 -5.09 13.01
CA GLY A 520 12.18 -4.42 12.38
C GLY A 520 11.52 -5.22 11.25
N VAL A 521 10.31 -4.79 10.88
CA VAL A 521 9.45 -5.51 9.93
C VAL A 521 9.12 -4.67 8.71
N GLY A 522 9.32 -5.26 7.53
CA GLY A 522 9.14 -4.64 6.24
C GLY A 522 7.82 -4.99 5.56
N LEU A 523 7.09 -3.98 5.11
CA LEU A 523 5.84 -4.10 4.36
C LEU A 523 6.02 -3.55 2.94
N ALA A 524 5.75 -4.40 1.94
CA ALA A 524 5.74 -4.03 0.53
C ALA A 524 4.29 -3.92 0.02
N ARG A 525 3.78 -4.93 -0.69
CA ARG A 525 2.41 -4.95 -1.26
C ARG A 525 1.30 -4.49 -0.31
N PRO A 526 1.26 -4.88 0.98
CA PRO A 526 0.27 -4.32 1.92
C PRO A 526 0.24 -2.80 1.98
N ALA A 527 1.40 -2.14 1.87
CA ALA A 527 1.52 -0.68 1.90
C ALA A 527 0.91 0.02 0.68
N CYS A 528 0.62 -0.71 -0.41
CA CYS A 528 -0.05 -0.15 -1.59
C CYS A 528 -1.56 -0.03 -1.38
N GLN A 529 -2.15 -1.06 -0.79
CA GLN A 529 -3.58 -1.11 -0.53
C GLN A 529 -3.94 -0.38 0.77
N GLU A 530 -3.26 -0.72 1.86
CA GLU A 530 -3.51 -0.16 3.19
C GLU A 530 -2.31 0.68 3.58
N PHE A 531 -2.14 1.82 2.90
CA PHE A 531 -0.98 2.67 3.11
C PHE A 531 -0.90 3.23 4.54
N SER A 532 -1.99 3.18 5.34
CA SER A 532 -2.06 3.54 6.76
C SER A 532 -1.86 2.38 7.75
N LEU A 533 -1.58 1.17 7.27
CA LEU A 533 -1.59 -0.05 8.07
C LEU A 533 -0.77 0.04 9.39
N PRO A 534 0.46 0.60 9.43
CA PRO A 534 1.20 0.71 10.69
C PRO A 534 0.45 1.48 11.77
N ARG A 535 -0.08 2.66 11.44
CA ARG A 535 -0.88 3.46 12.36
C ARG A 535 -2.12 2.70 12.82
N ASP A 536 -2.79 2.02 11.90
CA ASP A 536 -4.04 1.32 12.17
C ASP A 536 -3.82 0.10 13.08
N ILE A 537 -2.69 -0.62 12.92
CA ILE A 537 -2.26 -1.70 13.82
C ILE A 537 -1.92 -1.14 15.21
N LEU A 538 -1.10 -0.08 15.28
CA LEU A 538 -0.65 0.50 16.56
C LEU A 538 -1.79 1.09 17.39
N GLU A 539 -2.83 1.60 16.73
CA GLU A 539 -4.06 2.10 17.37
C GLU A 539 -5.08 0.99 17.67
N GLY A 540 -4.77 -0.27 17.36
CA GLY A 540 -5.67 -1.41 17.57
C GLY A 540 -6.93 -1.39 16.69
N ARG A 541 -6.89 -0.69 15.54
CA ARG A 541 -8.02 -0.60 14.61
C ARG A 541 -8.16 -1.84 13.72
N VAL A 542 -7.04 -2.49 13.39
CA VAL A 542 -6.97 -3.71 12.58
C VAL A 542 -5.94 -4.68 13.17
N ALA A 543 -6.14 -5.98 12.96
CA ALA A 543 -5.23 -7.02 13.42
C ALA A 543 -4.39 -7.66 12.30
N GLY A 544 -4.65 -7.28 11.06
CA GLY A 544 -3.99 -7.79 9.87
C GLY A 544 -4.44 -7.04 8.63
N VAL A 545 -3.88 -7.44 7.49
CA VAL A 545 -4.21 -6.84 6.20
C VAL A 545 -5.51 -7.42 5.66
N ILE A 546 -6.17 -6.66 4.81
CA ILE A 546 -7.31 -7.11 4.01
C ILE A 546 -6.85 -8.22 3.05
N GLU A 547 -7.58 -9.33 3.00
CA GLU A 547 -7.31 -10.38 2.04
C GLU A 547 -7.81 -10.00 0.64
N GLN A 548 -6.87 -9.80 -0.29
CA GLN A 548 -7.20 -9.51 -1.68
C GLN A 548 -7.53 -10.79 -2.44
N LYS A 549 -8.62 -10.77 -3.24
CA LYS A 549 -9.04 -11.91 -4.08
C LYS A 549 -8.18 -12.12 -5.33
N VAL A 550 -7.19 -11.24 -5.56
CA VAL A 550 -6.17 -11.41 -6.59
C VAL A 550 -5.28 -12.62 -6.29
N ASP A 551 -4.94 -13.42 -7.30
CA ASP A 551 -4.03 -14.57 -7.13
C ASP A 551 -2.66 -14.12 -6.62
N GLN A 552 -2.40 -14.37 -5.34
CA GLN A 552 -1.18 -13.98 -4.63
C GLN A 552 0.09 -14.68 -5.14
N GLN A 553 -0.05 -15.73 -5.97
CA GLN A 553 1.05 -16.44 -6.62
C GLN A 553 1.40 -15.84 -7.99
N ASN A 554 0.46 -15.13 -8.60
CA ASN A 554 0.71 -14.46 -9.87
C ASN A 554 1.46 -13.14 -9.64
N PHE A 555 2.79 -13.21 -9.76
CA PHE A 555 3.67 -12.05 -9.57
C PHE A 555 3.33 -10.88 -10.50
N GLY A 556 3.06 -11.14 -11.77
CA GLY A 556 2.72 -10.09 -12.74
C GLY A 556 1.42 -9.37 -12.34
N LEU A 557 0.41 -10.13 -11.96
CA LEU A 557 -0.89 -9.59 -11.56
C LEU A 557 -0.81 -8.80 -10.25
N THR A 558 -0.14 -9.35 -9.23
CA THR A 558 0.06 -8.65 -7.95
C THR A 558 0.93 -7.40 -8.08
N SER A 559 1.91 -7.40 -9.00
CA SER A 559 2.72 -6.21 -9.31
C SER A 559 1.89 -5.14 -10.02
N ALA A 560 1.04 -5.52 -10.98
CA ALA A 560 0.13 -4.60 -11.64
C ALA A 560 -0.87 -3.97 -10.65
N ALA A 561 -1.42 -4.76 -9.74
CA ALA A 561 -2.31 -4.28 -8.68
C ALA A 561 -1.61 -3.26 -7.78
N ALA A 562 -0.44 -3.64 -7.22
CA ALA A 562 0.34 -2.77 -6.34
C ALA A 562 0.74 -1.46 -7.02
N GLY A 563 1.18 -1.52 -8.28
CA GLY A 563 1.53 -0.33 -9.06
C GLY A 563 0.36 0.59 -9.37
N THR A 564 -0.81 0.01 -9.68
CA THR A 564 -2.07 0.76 -9.88
C THR A 564 -2.49 1.46 -8.59
N GLN A 565 -2.47 0.76 -7.46
CA GLN A 565 -2.80 1.32 -6.15
C GLN A 565 -1.82 2.44 -5.74
N MET A 566 -0.51 2.26 -5.95
CA MET A 566 0.49 3.33 -5.72
C MET A 566 0.20 4.57 -6.56
N LYS A 567 -0.22 4.39 -7.82
CA LYS A 567 -0.58 5.49 -8.71
C LYS A 567 -1.83 6.24 -8.23
N GLN A 568 -2.85 5.52 -7.75
CA GLN A 568 -4.05 6.11 -7.13
C GLN A 568 -3.70 6.92 -5.89
N VAL A 569 -2.91 6.34 -4.96
CA VAL A 569 -2.46 7.06 -3.75
C VAL A 569 -1.64 8.31 -4.12
N GLY A 570 -0.77 8.21 -5.13
CA GLY A 570 -0.04 9.36 -5.68
C GLY A 570 -0.94 10.48 -6.21
N LYS A 571 -2.16 10.15 -6.65
CA LYS A 571 -3.20 11.09 -7.11
C LYS A 571 -4.17 11.54 -6.02
N ASP A 572 -3.91 11.21 -4.75
CA ASP A 572 -4.84 11.43 -3.62
C ASP A 572 -6.18 10.68 -3.76
N GLU A 573 -6.18 9.57 -4.48
CA GLU A 573 -7.32 8.67 -4.61
C GLU A 573 -7.21 7.51 -3.61
N GLN A 574 -8.35 6.97 -3.18
CA GLN A 574 -8.34 5.73 -2.40
C GLN A 574 -7.90 4.57 -3.31
N PRO A 575 -6.93 3.74 -2.88
CA PRO A 575 -6.51 2.58 -3.64
C PRO A 575 -7.68 1.60 -3.80
N ILE A 576 -7.81 1.00 -4.98
CA ILE A 576 -8.83 0.00 -5.26
C ILE A 576 -8.72 -1.18 -4.28
N ASP A 577 -9.83 -1.54 -3.63
CA ASP A 577 -9.92 -2.73 -2.79
C ASP A 577 -10.28 -3.96 -3.64
N LEU A 578 -9.31 -4.84 -3.89
CA LEU A 578 -9.52 -6.08 -4.65
C LEU A 578 -10.06 -7.23 -3.77
N SER A 579 -10.49 -6.97 -2.54
CA SER A 579 -11.30 -7.91 -1.75
C SER A 579 -12.75 -7.96 -2.26
N ASP A 580 -13.24 -6.87 -2.85
CA ASP A 580 -14.54 -6.80 -3.51
C ASP A 580 -14.48 -7.40 -4.93
N GLU A 581 -15.40 -8.32 -5.23
CA GLU A 581 -15.45 -9.03 -6.53
C GLU A 581 -15.75 -8.12 -7.71
N SER A 582 -16.53 -7.06 -7.50
CA SER A 582 -16.85 -6.11 -8.57
C SER A 582 -15.65 -5.24 -8.91
N ASN A 583 -14.89 -4.81 -7.90
CA ASN A 583 -13.62 -4.13 -8.08
C ASN A 583 -12.59 -5.02 -8.78
N LEU A 584 -12.47 -6.29 -8.37
CA LEU A 584 -11.57 -7.25 -9.02
C LEU A 584 -11.94 -7.43 -10.51
N ALA A 585 -13.23 -7.57 -10.83
CA ALA A 585 -13.67 -7.70 -12.22
C ALA A 585 -13.34 -6.46 -13.06
N LEU A 586 -13.55 -5.25 -12.51
CA LEU A 586 -13.18 -4.00 -13.17
C LEU A 586 -11.67 -3.88 -13.37
N PHE A 587 -10.89 -4.20 -12.34
CA PHE A 587 -9.43 -4.21 -12.41
C PHE A 587 -8.93 -5.16 -13.51
N MET A 588 -9.45 -6.38 -13.57
CA MET A 588 -9.05 -7.38 -14.58
C MET A 588 -9.40 -6.92 -16.00
N LYS A 589 -10.55 -6.28 -16.20
CA LYS A 589 -10.95 -5.71 -17.49
C LYS A 589 -9.96 -4.64 -17.94
N HIS A 590 -9.75 -3.61 -17.11
CA HIS A 590 -8.85 -2.50 -17.44
C HIS A 590 -7.40 -2.97 -17.61
N LEU A 591 -6.96 -3.96 -16.83
CA LEU A 591 -5.63 -4.53 -16.96
C LEU A 591 -5.42 -5.18 -18.33
N GLY A 592 -6.44 -5.85 -18.86
CA GLY A 592 -6.40 -6.43 -20.20
C GLY A 592 -6.27 -5.36 -21.30
N GLU A 593 -7.06 -4.28 -21.20
CA GLU A 593 -7.00 -3.15 -22.13
C GLU A 593 -5.64 -2.45 -22.08
N TRP A 594 -5.12 -2.19 -20.88
CA TRP A 594 -3.80 -1.58 -20.68
C TRP A 594 -2.67 -2.47 -21.21
N ALA A 595 -2.72 -3.78 -20.95
CA ALA A 595 -1.72 -4.72 -21.44
C ALA A 595 -1.67 -4.78 -22.97
N GLN A 596 -2.82 -4.69 -23.64
CA GLN A 596 -2.90 -4.60 -25.09
C GLN A 596 -2.24 -3.31 -25.61
N GLN A 597 -2.55 -2.16 -24.99
CA GLN A 597 -1.96 -0.87 -25.38
C GLN A 597 -0.43 -0.86 -25.20
N VAL A 598 0.07 -1.40 -24.08
CA VAL A 598 1.51 -1.55 -23.83
C VAL A 598 2.17 -2.43 -24.89
N GLN A 599 1.51 -3.51 -25.31
CA GLN A 599 2.03 -4.38 -26.37
C GLN A 599 2.08 -3.65 -27.73
N GLU A 600 1.06 -2.88 -28.07
CA GLU A 600 0.99 -2.08 -29.30
C GLU A 600 2.03 -0.94 -29.32
N ASP A 601 2.31 -0.34 -28.16
CA ASP A 601 3.29 0.73 -28.01
C ASP A 601 4.73 0.22 -27.82
N ALA A 602 4.94 -1.07 -27.56
CA ALA A 602 6.26 -1.64 -27.28
C ALA A 602 7.38 -1.20 -28.25
N PRO A 603 7.20 -1.13 -29.59
CA PRO A 603 8.24 -0.65 -30.49
C PRO A 603 8.65 0.81 -30.29
N LYS A 604 7.78 1.63 -29.69
CA LYS A 604 7.96 3.08 -29.49
C LYS A 604 8.39 3.43 -28.07
N MET A 605 7.98 2.62 -27.09
CA MET A 605 8.25 2.83 -25.67
C MET A 605 7.79 4.20 -25.15
N ASN A 606 6.64 4.70 -25.60
CA ASN A 606 6.03 5.92 -25.06
C ASN A 606 5.24 5.64 -23.78
N MET A 607 4.60 4.47 -23.70
CA MET A 607 3.85 4.02 -22.54
C MET A 607 4.79 3.43 -21.50
N TYR A 608 4.62 3.86 -20.26
CA TYR A 608 5.40 3.42 -19.10
C TYR A 608 4.55 3.49 -17.83
N GLY A 609 5.13 3.05 -16.71
CA GLY A 609 4.44 3.06 -15.43
C GLY A 609 3.45 1.91 -15.27
N PHE A 610 2.39 2.18 -14.53
CA PHE A 610 1.28 1.26 -14.28
C PHE A 610 -0.02 1.84 -14.82
N MET A 611 -1.01 0.96 -14.94
CA MET A 611 -2.35 1.27 -15.39
C MET A 611 -2.98 2.42 -14.59
N ASP A 612 -3.66 3.32 -15.29
CA ASP A 612 -4.62 4.24 -14.69
C ASP A 612 -6.02 3.66 -14.75
N LEU A 613 -6.72 3.71 -13.62
CA LEU A 613 -8.14 3.40 -13.58
C LEU A 613 -8.95 4.65 -13.98
N PRO A 614 -10.05 4.52 -14.74
CA PRO A 614 -10.82 5.69 -15.18
C PRO A 614 -11.44 6.47 -14.01
N THR A 615 -11.24 7.78 -13.99
CA THR A 615 -11.91 8.69 -13.05
C THR A 615 -13.41 8.72 -13.32
N GLY A 616 -14.23 8.24 -12.38
CA GLY A 616 -15.70 8.27 -12.45
C GLY A 616 -16.39 6.91 -12.44
N GLU A 617 -15.65 5.81 -12.59
CA GLU A 617 -16.13 4.49 -12.16
C GLU A 617 -16.03 4.42 -10.63
N ALA A 618 -17.14 4.08 -9.97
CA ALA A 618 -17.18 3.98 -8.51
C ALA A 618 -16.48 2.69 -8.07
N PHE A 619 -15.16 2.75 -7.90
CA PHE A 619 -14.42 1.74 -7.16
C PHE A 619 -14.93 1.74 -5.72
N ARG A 620 -15.39 0.59 -5.25
CA ARG A 620 -15.89 0.42 -3.89
C ARG A 620 -14.70 0.44 -2.94
N GLY A 621 -14.79 1.13 -1.82
CA GLY A 621 -13.73 1.24 -0.81
C GLY A 621 -14.22 0.83 0.56
#